data_AF-A0ABD2NZP9-F1
#
_entry.id   AF-A0ABD2NZP9-F1
#
_cell.length_a   1.000
_cell.length_b   1.000
_cell.length_c   1.000
_cell.angle_alpha   90.00
_cell.angle_beta   90.00
_cell.angle_gamma   90.00
#
_symmetry.space_group_name_H-M   'P 1'
#
loop_
_entity.id
_entity.type
_entity.pdbx_description
1 polymer ?
#
loop_
_entity_poly.entity_id
_entity_poly.type
_entity_poly.pdbx_seq_one_letter_code
_entity_poly.pdbx_strand_id
1 'polypeptide(L)'
;MSKYTSFANHITNRYVNDLKLIQENINTTFKAINTIDDNISTQQLYQYNIHLSNKLLSVLRNIQRTISLAFNGIVNIEIISTAELKDIVNHLKLIYRKEELLELDALHPIKMIEFSKFRVISLDNIITCILFIPILYTHPFEYKKIYPIPSIHDELLLPPAKYRLSGIKQEKWTNEVCPKIENQILCLQEPFINKCSLQDTTSCDHISVINNYRVFVQLKNNKILMSSKSPTKVLEECSNKIIHELVVGSMLISSDKLCKIIID
;
A
#
# COMPACT_ATOMS: atom_id res chain seq x y z
N MET A 1 22.61 2.24 -5.47
CA MET A 1 21.52 2.83 -4.65
C MET A 1 21.86 2.61 -3.18
N SER A 2 22.70 3.48 -2.63
CA SER A 2 23.21 3.43 -1.26
C SER A 2 23.19 4.85 -0.70
N LYS A 3 22.96 5.00 0.61
CA LYS A 3 22.84 6.24 1.42
C LYS A 3 21.45 6.71 1.90
N TYR A 4 20.49 5.79 2.04
CA TYR A 4 19.36 5.98 2.99
C TYR A 4 19.37 4.89 4.08
N THR A 5 20.55 4.60 4.64
CA THR A 5 20.65 4.06 6.01
C THR A 5 20.17 5.18 6.94
N SER A 6 18.85 5.29 7.02
CA SER A 6 18.12 6.50 7.37
C SER A 6 18.38 6.96 8.81
N PHE A 7 18.28 8.25 9.05
CA PHE A 7 18.24 8.89 10.38
C PHE A 7 17.47 8.07 11.42
N ALA A 8 16.33 7.50 11.03
CA ALA A 8 15.53 6.71 11.92
C ALA A 8 16.17 5.34 12.25
N ASN A 9 16.96 4.70 11.37
CA ASN A 9 17.75 3.50 11.71
C ASN A 9 18.77 3.81 12.82
N HIS A 10 19.34 5.01 12.78
CA HIS A 10 20.26 5.50 13.80
C HIS A 10 19.53 5.74 15.14
N ILE A 11 18.30 6.24 15.11
CA ILE A 11 17.42 6.38 16.29
C ILE A 11 17.05 5.01 16.85
N THR A 12 16.58 4.08 16.01
CA THR A 12 16.20 2.73 16.44
C THR A 12 17.39 2.02 17.10
N ASN A 13 18.58 2.09 16.50
CA ASN A 13 19.78 1.48 17.07
C ASN A 13 20.19 2.12 18.40
N ARG A 14 20.09 3.45 18.53
CA ARG A 14 20.35 4.14 19.80
C ARG A 14 19.39 3.66 20.88
N TYR A 15 18.09 3.66 20.62
CA TYR A 15 17.09 3.17 21.58
C TYR A 15 17.27 1.69 21.93
N VAL A 16 17.65 0.84 20.97
CA VAL A 16 17.96 -0.58 21.24
C VAL A 16 19.13 -0.73 22.21
N ASN A 17 20.18 0.08 22.05
CA ASN A 17 21.33 0.04 22.95
C ASN A 17 20.99 0.59 24.33
N ASP A 18 20.25 1.69 24.42
CA ASP A 18 19.81 2.27 25.68
C ASP A 18 18.89 1.28 26.44
N LEU A 19 18.00 0.57 25.73
CA LEU A 19 17.15 -0.49 26.30
C LEU A 19 17.95 -1.67 26.86
N LYS A 20 19.02 -2.09 26.17
CA LYS A 20 19.92 -3.15 26.67
C LYS A 20 20.61 -2.73 27.96
N LEU A 21 21.14 -1.51 27.99
CA LEU A 21 21.83 -0.94 29.16
C LEU A 21 20.91 -0.86 30.38
N ILE A 22 19.66 -0.43 30.18
CA ILE A 22 18.66 -0.41 31.26
C ILE A 22 18.34 -1.84 31.74
N GLN A 23 18.16 -2.79 30.82
CA GLN A 23 17.87 -4.19 31.17
C GLN A 23 19.03 -4.83 31.95
N GLU A 24 20.27 -4.57 31.54
CA GLU A 24 21.48 -5.03 32.23
C GLU A 24 21.55 -4.44 33.65
N ASN A 25 21.29 -3.14 33.79
CA ASN A 25 21.22 -2.47 35.09
C ASN A 25 20.16 -3.11 36.00
N ILE A 26 18.94 -3.34 35.49
CA ILE A 26 17.87 -4.03 36.24
C ILE A 26 18.35 -5.40 36.73
N ASN A 27 18.99 -6.18 35.86
CA ASN A 27 19.48 -7.51 36.21
C ASN A 27 20.59 -7.47 37.27
N THR A 28 21.50 -6.48 37.21
CA THR A 28 22.51 -6.29 38.26
C THR A 28 21.90 -5.87 39.59
N THR A 29 20.90 -4.98 39.59
CA THR A 29 20.19 -4.59 40.82
C THR A 29 19.46 -5.79 41.42
N PHE A 30 18.81 -6.62 40.60
CA PHE A 30 18.14 -7.85 41.05
C PHE A 30 19.10 -8.82 41.72
N LYS A 31 20.29 -9.02 41.14
CA LYS A 31 21.35 -9.84 41.75
C LYS A 31 21.83 -9.26 43.08
N ALA A 32 22.02 -7.95 43.17
CA ALA A 32 22.44 -7.28 44.40
C ALA A 32 21.40 -7.43 45.53
N ILE A 33 20.11 -7.40 45.21
CA ILE A 33 19.02 -7.60 46.20
C ILE A 33 19.03 -9.01 46.76
N ASN A 34 19.24 -10.01 45.91
CA ASN A 34 19.31 -11.41 46.35
C ASN A 34 20.53 -11.69 47.25
N THR A 35 21.46 -10.74 47.37
CA THR A 35 22.62 -10.81 48.26
C THR A 35 22.52 -9.95 49.51
N ILE A 36 21.44 -9.17 49.69
CA ILE A 36 21.23 -8.31 50.86
C ILE A 36 20.38 -9.02 51.91
N ASP A 37 20.96 -9.21 53.09
CA ASP A 37 20.37 -9.88 54.25
C ASP A 37 19.40 -8.96 55.04
N ASP A 38 18.20 -9.48 55.30
CA ASP A 38 17.16 -9.19 56.31
C ASP A 38 16.65 -7.77 56.62
N ASN A 39 17.04 -6.70 55.91
CA ASN A 39 16.40 -5.40 56.16
C ASN A 39 15.19 -5.17 55.23
N ILE A 40 14.00 -5.56 55.71
CA ILE A 40 12.70 -5.51 54.99
C ILE A 40 12.47 -4.15 54.29
N SER A 41 12.80 -3.04 54.96
CA SER A 41 12.68 -1.68 54.42
C SER A 41 13.59 -1.44 53.21
N THR A 42 14.79 -2.03 53.22
CA THR A 42 15.76 -1.91 52.13
C THR A 42 15.33 -2.78 50.94
N GLN A 43 14.85 -4.00 51.20
CA GLN A 43 14.28 -4.87 50.17
C GLN A 43 13.05 -4.24 49.49
N GLN A 44 12.14 -3.62 50.26
CA GLN A 44 10.97 -2.92 49.71
C GLN A 44 11.36 -1.75 48.78
N LEU A 45 12.35 -0.95 49.19
CA LEU A 45 12.83 0.20 48.41
C LEU A 45 13.47 -0.26 47.08
N TYR A 46 14.21 -1.36 47.11
CA TYR A 46 14.76 -1.97 45.91
C TYR A 46 13.71 -2.60 44.99
N GLN A 47 12.72 -3.31 45.54
CA GLN A 47 11.61 -3.86 44.75
C GLN A 47 10.81 -2.75 44.06
N TYR A 48 10.58 -1.63 44.76
CA TYR A 48 9.95 -0.45 44.18
C TYR A 48 10.78 0.13 43.02
N ASN A 49 12.10 0.23 43.16
CA ASN A 49 12.99 0.69 42.09
C ASN A 49 12.99 -0.26 40.87
N ILE A 50 12.95 -1.59 41.09
CA ILE A 50 12.79 -2.57 40.01
C ILE A 50 11.46 -2.36 39.30
N HIS A 51 10.37 -2.20 40.05
CA HIS A 51 9.05 -1.97 39.47
C HIS A 51 9.03 -0.71 38.59
N LEU A 52 9.58 0.41 39.07
CA LEU A 52 9.71 1.64 38.31
C LEU A 52 10.56 1.45 37.04
N SER A 53 11.69 0.74 37.16
CA SER A 53 12.60 0.49 36.03
C SER A 53 11.93 -0.38 34.97
N ASN A 54 11.18 -1.41 35.38
CA ASN A 54 10.39 -2.24 34.47
C ASN A 54 9.28 -1.43 33.77
N LYS A 55 8.63 -0.51 34.50
CA LYS A 55 7.62 0.38 33.92
C LYS A 55 8.23 1.31 32.87
N LEU A 56 9.38 1.91 33.17
CA LEU A 56 10.14 2.74 32.21
C LEU A 56 10.55 1.94 30.97
N LEU A 57 11.07 0.74 31.17
CA LEU A 57 11.49 -0.15 30.08
C LEU A 57 10.31 -0.51 29.16
N SER A 58 9.14 -0.78 29.74
CA SER A 58 7.90 -1.03 28.97
C SER A 58 7.53 0.17 28.09
N VAL A 59 7.57 1.38 28.65
CA VAL A 59 7.30 2.63 27.90
C VAL A 59 8.30 2.81 26.76
N LEU A 60 9.60 2.63 27.02
CA LEU A 60 10.64 2.78 26.01
C LEU A 60 10.53 1.73 24.89
N ARG A 61 10.18 0.48 25.21
CA ARG A 61 9.89 -0.56 24.21
C ARG A 61 8.70 -0.18 23.34
N ASN A 62 7.65 0.39 23.93
CA ASN A 62 6.50 0.87 23.17
C ASN A 62 6.87 2.01 22.22
N ILE A 63 7.69 2.97 22.67
CA ILE A 63 8.20 4.03 21.79
C ILE A 63 9.04 3.45 20.64
N GLN A 64 9.97 2.55 20.94
CA GLN A 64 10.84 1.92 19.94
C GLN A 64 10.04 1.14 18.89
N ARG A 65 9.04 0.37 19.31
CA ARG A 65 8.16 -0.36 18.39
C ARG A 65 7.34 0.60 17.53
N THR A 66 6.84 1.69 18.12
CA THR A 66 6.07 2.72 17.39
C THR A 66 6.90 3.36 16.30
N ILE A 67 8.13 3.74 16.61
CA ILE A 67 9.09 4.27 15.61
C ILE A 67 9.34 3.23 14.53
N SER A 68 9.61 1.97 14.92
CA SER A 68 9.87 0.86 13.99
C SER A 68 8.71 0.61 13.01
N LEU A 69 7.46 0.61 13.50
CA LEU A 69 6.28 0.42 12.67
C LEU A 69 6.02 1.62 11.74
N ALA A 70 6.30 2.83 12.22
CA ALA A 70 6.15 4.06 11.42
C ALA A 70 7.01 4.08 10.15
N PHE A 71 8.14 3.38 10.10
CA PHE A 71 8.94 3.26 8.87
C PHE A 71 8.17 2.62 7.72
N ASN A 72 7.31 1.66 8.04
CA ASN A 72 6.48 0.99 7.07
C ASN A 72 5.13 1.70 6.89
N GLY A 73 4.94 2.87 7.51
CA GLY A 73 3.68 3.59 7.54
C GLY A 73 2.61 2.91 8.40
N ILE A 74 2.98 1.92 9.22
CA ILE A 74 2.06 1.11 10.02
C ILE A 74 1.83 1.77 11.38
N VAL A 75 0.57 1.84 11.80
CA VAL A 75 0.18 2.35 13.12
C VAL A 75 0.44 1.31 14.20
N ASN A 76 1.13 1.68 15.28
CA ASN A 76 1.17 0.85 16.49
C ASN A 76 -0.13 1.05 17.29
N ILE A 77 -1.08 0.12 17.21
CA ILE A 77 -2.39 0.26 17.86
C ILE A 77 -2.26 0.46 19.38
N GLU A 78 -1.21 -0.04 20.02
CA GLU A 78 -1.04 0.09 21.47
C GLU A 78 -0.74 1.52 21.95
N ILE A 79 -0.44 2.47 21.06
CA ILE A 79 -0.27 3.89 21.44
C ILE A 79 -1.57 4.68 21.42
N ILE A 80 -2.65 4.11 20.85
CA ILE A 80 -3.94 4.78 20.75
C ILE A 80 -4.96 3.96 21.53
N SER A 81 -5.49 4.54 22.59
CA SER A 81 -6.54 3.90 23.37
C SER A 81 -7.83 3.76 22.55
N THR A 82 -8.68 2.81 22.94
CA THR A 82 -10.00 2.64 22.32
C THR A 82 -10.91 3.85 22.54
N ALA A 83 -10.71 4.61 23.62
CA ALA A 83 -11.41 5.86 23.87
C ALA A 83 -10.97 6.95 22.88
N GLU A 84 -9.66 7.17 22.71
CA GLU A 84 -9.12 8.13 21.74
C GLU A 84 -9.55 7.79 20.31
N LEU A 85 -9.56 6.52 19.92
CA LEU A 85 -10.07 6.09 18.62
C LEU A 85 -11.53 6.46 18.40
N LYS A 86 -12.38 6.30 19.43
CA LYS A 86 -13.79 6.71 19.37
C LYS A 86 -13.91 8.23 19.22
N ASP A 87 -13.10 8.98 19.96
CA ASP A 87 -13.12 10.45 19.89
C ASP A 87 -12.67 10.97 18.52
N ILE A 88 -11.64 10.35 17.93
CA ILE A 88 -11.20 10.64 16.56
C ILE A 88 -12.34 10.37 15.57
N VAL A 89 -12.99 9.20 15.63
CA VAL A 89 -14.11 8.85 14.74
C VAL A 89 -15.29 9.82 14.92
N ASN A 90 -15.63 10.17 16.16
CA ASN A 90 -16.69 11.13 16.45
C ASN A 90 -16.36 12.51 15.88
N HIS A 91 -15.10 12.95 15.98
CA HIS A 91 -14.65 14.21 15.42
C HIS A 91 -14.73 14.21 13.88
N LEU A 92 -14.31 13.13 13.23
CA LEU A 92 -14.42 12.98 11.78
C LEU A 92 -15.88 13.05 11.31
N LYS A 93 -16.81 12.43 12.04
CA LYS A 93 -18.26 12.49 11.75
C LYS A 93 -18.87 13.88 11.86
N LEU A 94 -18.22 14.81 12.58
CA LEU A 94 -18.65 16.22 12.65
C LEU A 94 -18.20 17.03 11.44
N ILE A 95 -17.10 16.62 10.79
CA ILE A 95 -16.46 17.39 9.70
C ILE A 95 -16.84 16.83 8.33
N TYR A 96 -16.89 15.50 8.19
CA TYR A 96 -17.11 14.80 6.94
C TYR A 96 -18.49 14.15 6.89
N ARG A 97 -19.02 14.01 5.68
CA ARG A 97 -20.30 13.32 5.48
C ARG A 97 -20.12 11.82 5.64
N LYS A 98 -21.22 11.13 5.94
CA LYS A 98 -21.21 9.69 6.17
C LYS A 98 -20.63 8.92 4.97
N GLU A 99 -20.90 9.37 3.75
CA GLU A 99 -20.44 8.72 2.52
C GLU A 99 -18.95 8.92 2.24
N GLU A 100 -18.33 9.93 2.86
CA GLU A 100 -16.89 10.22 2.78
C GLU A 100 -16.10 9.41 3.83
N LEU A 101 -16.80 8.77 4.75
CA LEU A 101 -16.22 7.94 5.79
C LEU A 101 -16.45 6.48 5.46
N LEU A 102 -15.50 5.62 5.83
CA LEU A 102 -15.66 4.18 5.71
C LEU A 102 -16.83 3.75 6.62
N GLU A 103 -17.89 3.16 6.05
CA GLU A 103 -19.09 2.69 6.80
C GLU A 103 -18.79 1.63 7.90
N LEU A 104 -17.53 1.32 8.14
CA LEU A 104 -17.02 0.46 9.22
C LEU A 104 -16.98 1.18 10.59
N ASP A 105 -17.27 2.48 10.60
CA ASP A 105 -17.17 3.43 11.73
C ASP A 105 -18.18 3.24 12.88
N ALA A 106 -19.05 2.23 12.84
CA ALA A 106 -19.97 1.92 13.94
C ALA A 106 -19.61 0.66 14.73
N LEU A 107 -18.95 -0.32 14.10
CA LEU A 107 -18.66 -1.63 14.70
C LEU A 107 -17.17 -1.93 14.84
N HIS A 108 -16.30 -1.35 13.99
CA HIS A 108 -14.87 -1.69 13.99
C HIS A 108 -13.97 -0.48 13.71
N PRO A 109 -13.78 0.45 14.68
CA PRO A 109 -12.87 1.60 14.54
C PRO A 109 -11.43 1.20 14.20
N ILE A 110 -11.06 -0.07 14.44
CA ILE A 110 -9.75 -0.64 14.09
C ILE A 110 -9.57 -0.76 12.57
N LYS A 111 -10.62 -1.00 11.79
CA LYS A 111 -10.48 -1.15 10.32
C LYS A 111 -10.07 0.17 9.65
N MET A 112 -10.46 1.32 10.19
CA MET A 112 -9.99 2.63 9.71
C MET A 112 -8.46 2.76 9.84
N ILE A 113 -7.88 2.17 10.89
CA ILE A 113 -6.44 2.19 11.15
C ILE A 113 -5.69 1.37 10.08
N GLU A 114 -6.28 0.30 9.55
CA GLU A 114 -5.64 -0.54 8.51
C GLU A 114 -5.33 0.25 7.22
N PHE A 115 -6.15 1.25 6.90
CA PHE A 115 -5.95 2.12 5.73
C PHE A 115 -5.26 3.44 6.06
N SER A 116 -5.01 3.68 7.35
CA SER A 116 -4.35 4.91 7.81
C SER A 116 -2.85 4.82 7.60
N LYS A 117 -2.23 5.95 7.26
CA LYS A 117 -0.76 6.06 7.22
C LYS A 117 -0.28 6.65 8.53
N PHE A 118 0.88 6.20 8.98
CA PHE A 118 1.49 6.67 10.20
C PHE A 118 2.85 7.29 9.95
N ARG A 119 3.13 8.42 10.61
CA ARG A 119 4.47 9.02 10.62
C ARG A 119 4.85 9.42 12.03
N VAL A 120 6.14 9.30 12.34
CA VAL A 120 6.70 9.79 13.58
C VAL A 120 7.73 10.86 13.23
N ILE A 121 7.61 12.00 13.88
CA ILE A 121 8.57 13.11 13.81
C ILE A 121 9.13 13.30 15.22
N SER A 122 10.44 13.40 15.35
CA SER A 122 11.10 13.69 16.62
C SER A 122 11.75 15.07 16.52
N LEU A 123 11.37 15.97 17.43
CA LEU A 123 11.97 17.30 17.58
C LEU A 123 12.37 17.47 19.03
N ASP A 124 13.68 17.64 19.27
CA ASP A 124 14.31 17.78 20.59
C ASP A 124 13.84 16.74 21.61
N ASN A 125 12.84 17.09 22.42
CA ASN A 125 12.30 16.30 23.53
C ASN A 125 10.88 15.77 23.27
N ILE A 126 10.34 15.97 22.05
CA ILE A 126 8.96 15.62 21.70
C ILE A 126 8.96 14.64 20.54
N ILE A 127 8.31 13.50 20.75
CA ILE A 127 7.97 12.55 19.70
C ILE A 127 6.53 12.84 19.28
N THR A 128 6.35 13.34 18.07
CA THR A 128 5.05 13.61 17.47
C THR A 128 4.64 12.45 16.59
N CYS A 129 3.50 11.84 16.93
CA CYS A 129 2.87 10.79 16.16
C CYS A 129 1.78 11.42 15.28
N ILE A 130 1.90 11.26 13.96
CA ILE A 130 0.95 11.79 12.98
C ILE A 130 0.20 10.63 12.34
N LEU A 131 -1.11 10.61 12.56
CA LEU A 131 -2.03 9.65 11.96
C LEU A 131 -2.74 10.32 10.78
N PHE A 132 -2.57 9.75 9.59
CA PHE A 132 -3.27 10.16 8.38
C PHE A 132 -4.42 9.21 8.12
N ILE A 133 -5.64 9.69 8.34
CA ILE A 133 -6.86 8.91 8.14
C ILE A 133 -7.36 9.17 6.72
N PRO A 134 -7.62 8.13 5.91
CA PRO A 134 -8.12 8.31 4.55
C PRO A 134 -9.57 8.80 4.58
N ILE A 135 -9.86 9.80 3.76
CA ILE A 135 -11.21 10.26 3.48
C ILE A 135 -11.61 9.75 2.09
N LEU A 136 -12.77 9.11 1.99
CA LEU A 136 -13.28 8.57 0.75
C LEU A 136 -13.80 9.68 -0.16
N TYR A 137 -13.73 9.42 -1.47
CA TYR A 137 -14.32 10.32 -2.45
C TYR A 137 -15.86 10.27 -2.36
N THR A 138 -16.51 11.43 -2.31
CA THR A 138 -17.98 11.56 -2.12
C THR A 138 -18.83 10.81 -3.14
N HIS A 139 -18.27 10.50 -4.31
CA HIS A 139 -18.98 9.85 -5.41
C HIS A 139 -18.26 8.55 -5.76
N PRO A 140 -18.85 7.38 -5.46
CA PRO A 140 -18.23 6.11 -5.78
C PRO A 140 -18.07 5.95 -7.29
N PHE A 141 -17.02 5.24 -7.68
CA PHE A 141 -16.77 4.87 -9.06
C PHE A 141 -17.11 3.40 -9.26
N GLU A 142 -17.61 3.08 -10.45
CA GLU A 142 -17.67 1.70 -10.90
C GLU A 142 -16.27 1.24 -11.30
N TYR A 143 -15.70 0.31 -10.53
CA TYR A 143 -14.38 -0.26 -10.78
C TYR A 143 -14.48 -1.47 -11.70
N LYS A 144 -13.94 -1.35 -12.91
CA LYS A 144 -13.97 -2.40 -13.93
C LYS A 144 -12.58 -2.67 -14.48
N LYS A 145 -12.21 -3.94 -14.57
CA LYS A 145 -11.04 -4.35 -15.35
C LYS A 145 -11.37 -4.22 -16.82
N ILE A 146 -10.52 -3.50 -17.56
CA ILE A 146 -10.68 -3.32 -19.01
C ILE A 146 -9.60 -4.11 -19.73
N TYR A 147 -10.00 -4.74 -20.82
CA TYR A 147 -9.11 -5.44 -21.75
C TYR A 147 -9.01 -4.61 -23.04
N PRO A 148 -7.95 -4.79 -23.83
CA PRO A 148 -7.91 -4.22 -25.17
C PRO A 148 -9.17 -4.59 -25.97
N ILE A 149 -9.77 -3.61 -26.65
CA ILE A 149 -11.10 -3.74 -27.26
C ILE A 149 -10.95 -3.75 -28.80
N PRO A 150 -11.40 -4.79 -29.50
CA PRO A 150 -11.40 -4.77 -30.96
C PRO A 150 -12.43 -3.75 -31.50
N SER A 151 -12.03 -3.00 -32.52
CA SER A 151 -12.83 -2.03 -33.25
C SER A 151 -13.34 -2.64 -34.56
N ILE A 152 -14.33 -1.98 -35.17
CA ILE A 152 -14.90 -2.37 -36.47
C ILE A 152 -13.96 -2.17 -37.66
N HIS A 153 -12.80 -1.53 -37.47
CA HIS A 153 -11.80 -1.25 -38.51
C HIS A 153 -10.56 -2.16 -38.39
N ASP A 154 -10.72 -3.35 -37.79
CA ASP A 154 -9.62 -4.27 -37.47
C ASP A 154 -8.55 -3.66 -36.54
N GLU A 155 -8.91 -2.64 -35.75
CA GLU A 155 -8.01 -2.02 -34.78
C GLU A 155 -8.28 -2.54 -33.38
N LEU A 156 -7.28 -2.50 -32.51
CA LEU A 156 -7.38 -2.84 -31.09
C LEU A 156 -7.16 -1.57 -30.26
N LEU A 157 -8.20 -1.12 -29.58
CA LEU A 157 -8.12 0.00 -28.66
C LEU A 157 -7.34 -0.43 -27.41
N LEU A 158 -6.30 0.33 -27.08
CA LEU A 158 -5.50 0.12 -25.89
C LEU A 158 -6.00 1.00 -24.74
N PRO A 159 -6.53 0.42 -23.66
CA PRO A 159 -6.88 1.21 -22.49
C PRO A 159 -5.59 1.75 -21.82
N PRO A 160 -5.60 2.98 -21.30
CA PRO A 160 -4.42 3.60 -20.69
C PRO A 160 -4.00 2.95 -19.37
N ALA A 161 -4.88 2.16 -18.74
CA ALA A 161 -4.57 1.35 -17.56
C ALA A 161 -5.40 0.06 -17.51
N LYS A 162 -5.01 -0.85 -16.62
CA LYS A 162 -5.68 -2.16 -16.42
C LYS A 162 -7.12 -2.01 -15.90
N TYR A 163 -7.41 -0.96 -15.17
CA TYR A 163 -8.72 -0.73 -14.57
C TYR A 163 -9.24 0.66 -14.91
N ARG A 164 -10.54 0.70 -15.21
CA ARG A 164 -11.33 1.90 -15.41
C ARG A 164 -12.19 2.14 -14.19
N LEU A 165 -12.27 3.39 -13.79
CA LEU A 165 -13.16 3.92 -12.77
C LEU A 165 -14.16 4.83 -13.47
N SER A 166 -15.40 4.36 -13.60
CA SER A 166 -16.49 5.12 -14.22
C SER A 166 -17.33 5.80 -13.14
N GLY A 167 -17.29 7.12 -13.06
CA GLY A 167 -18.08 7.90 -12.12
C GLY A 167 -19.11 8.77 -12.84
N ILE A 168 -20.03 9.36 -12.07
CA ILE A 168 -21.10 10.23 -12.62
C ILE A 168 -20.53 11.43 -13.39
N LYS A 169 -19.41 11.98 -12.94
CA LYS A 169 -18.83 13.23 -13.47
C LYS A 169 -17.62 13.03 -14.37
N GLN A 170 -16.93 11.89 -14.25
CA GLN A 170 -15.64 11.69 -14.93
C GLN A 170 -15.26 10.21 -14.99
N GLU A 171 -14.41 9.91 -15.97
CA GLU A 171 -13.72 8.64 -16.12
C GLU A 171 -12.28 8.78 -15.64
N LYS A 172 -11.82 7.81 -14.84
CA LYS A 172 -10.43 7.73 -14.38
C LYS A 172 -9.88 6.33 -14.61
N TRP A 173 -8.56 6.23 -14.51
CA TRP A 173 -7.81 5.01 -14.80
C TRP A 173 -6.83 4.70 -13.67
N THR A 174 -6.63 3.40 -13.40
CA THR A 174 -5.63 2.93 -12.43
C THR A 174 -5.03 1.59 -12.83
N ASN A 175 -3.80 1.36 -12.41
CA ASN A 175 -3.15 0.04 -12.46
C ASN A 175 -3.19 -0.67 -11.09
N GLU A 176 -3.68 0.00 -10.05
CA GLU A 176 -3.82 -0.57 -8.72
C GLU A 176 -4.82 -1.74 -8.75
N VAL A 177 -4.43 -2.86 -8.16
CA VAL A 177 -5.34 -3.97 -7.88
C VAL A 177 -5.99 -3.70 -6.52
N CYS A 178 -7.14 -3.05 -6.54
CA CYS A 178 -7.81 -2.60 -5.32
C CYS A 178 -8.42 -3.78 -4.54
N PRO A 179 -8.16 -3.92 -3.23
CA PRO A 179 -8.77 -4.95 -2.40
C PRO A 179 -10.30 -4.78 -2.30
N LYS A 180 -11.00 -5.91 -2.32
CA LYS A 180 -12.43 -5.98 -1.99
C LYS A 180 -12.58 -6.26 -0.49
N ILE A 181 -13.32 -5.40 0.20
CA ILE A 181 -13.59 -5.50 1.63
C ILE A 181 -15.08 -5.45 1.82
N GLU A 182 -15.64 -6.55 2.32
CA GLU A 182 -17.09 -6.75 2.41
C GLU A 182 -17.75 -6.48 1.04
N ASN A 183 -18.53 -5.40 0.93
CA ASN A 183 -19.24 -5.02 -0.28
C ASN A 183 -18.60 -3.84 -1.04
N GLN A 184 -17.43 -3.36 -0.60
CA GLN A 184 -16.76 -2.19 -1.17
C GLN A 184 -15.40 -2.56 -1.77
N ILE A 185 -14.97 -1.82 -2.79
CA ILE A 185 -13.63 -1.91 -3.37
C ILE A 185 -12.92 -0.61 -3.02
N LEU A 186 -11.78 -0.71 -2.33
CA LEU A 186 -11.03 0.44 -1.85
C LEU A 186 -9.70 0.54 -2.58
N CYS A 187 -9.44 1.69 -3.17
CA CYS A 187 -8.19 2.01 -3.84
C CYS A 187 -7.44 3.05 -3.01
N LEU A 188 -6.13 2.87 -2.82
CA LEU A 188 -5.29 3.79 -2.03
C LEU A 188 -4.51 4.77 -2.92
N GLN A 189 -4.27 4.39 -4.18
CA GLN A 189 -3.59 5.25 -5.13
C GLN A 189 -4.60 6.18 -5.79
N GLU A 190 -4.21 7.44 -5.94
CA GLU A 190 -5.05 8.40 -6.64
C GLU A 190 -5.15 8.01 -8.12
N PRO A 191 -6.36 7.73 -8.63
CA PRO A 191 -6.55 7.36 -10.02
C PRO A 191 -6.37 8.59 -10.92
N PHE A 192 -5.83 8.41 -12.11
CA PHE A 192 -5.49 9.50 -13.03
C PHE A 192 -6.56 9.68 -14.11
N ILE A 193 -6.68 10.91 -14.62
CA ILE A 193 -7.52 11.23 -15.77
C ILE A 193 -6.70 11.04 -17.04
N ASN A 194 -7.28 10.42 -18.06
CA ASN A 194 -6.68 10.29 -19.39
C ASN A 194 -7.61 10.92 -20.44
N LYS A 195 -7.05 11.35 -21.57
CA LYS A 195 -7.85 11.84 -22.70
C LYS A 195 -8.69 10.74 -23.33
N CYS A 196 -8.20 9.51 -23.31
CA CYS A 196 -8.93 8.33 -23.78
C CYS A 196 -10.18 8.08 -22.92
N SER A 197 -11.34 8.03 -23.59
CA SER A 197 -12.61 7.61 -23.01
C SER A 197 -13.16 6.42 -23.78
N LEU A 198 -13.74 5.44 -23.08
CA LEU A 198 -14.45 4.36 -23.77
C LEU A 198 -15.80 4.80 -24.38
N GLN A 199 -16.30 5.99 -24.02
CA GLN A 199 -17.50 6.57 -24.65
C GLN A 199 -17.15 7.34 -25.94
N ASP A 200 -15.96 7.93 -25.99
CA ASP A 200 -15.41 8.62 -27.15
C ASP A 200 -13.96 8.17 -27.37
N THR A 201 -13.81 7.21 -28.28
CA THR A 201 -12.54 6.52 -28.53
C THR A 201 -11.60 7.27 -29.48
N THR A 202 -12.01 8.45 -29.96
CA THR A 202 -11.22 9.26 -30.92
C THR A 202 -9.87 9.71 -30.36
N SER A 203 -9.79 9.84 -29.04
CA SER A 203 -8.60 10.25 -28.28
C SER A 203 -7.82 9.08 -27.67
N CYS A 204 -8.23 7.83 -27.94
CA CYS A 204 -7.56 6.64 -27.43
C CYS A 204 -6.43 6.17 -28.35
N ASP A 205 -5.46 5.47 -27.78
CA ASP A 205 -4.42 4.80 -28.55
C ASP A 205 -4.98 3.50 -29.17
N HIS A 206 -4.60 3.23 -30.42
CA HIS A 206 -5.06 2.06 -31.18
C HIS A 206 -3.89 1.29 -31.79
N ILE A 207 -4.04 -0.03 -31.91
CA ILE A 207 -3.16 -0.90 -32.71
C ILE A 207 -3.95 -1.37 -33.93
N SER A 208 -3.59 -0.97 -35.15
CA SER A 208 -4.18 -1.54 -36.36
C SER A 208 -3.65 -2.95 -36.61
N VAL A 209 -4.53 -3.92 -36.83
CA VAL A 209 -4.18 -5.32 -37.09
C VAL A 209 -4.74 -5.70 -38.46
N ILE A 210 -3.89 -6.17 -39.39
CA ILE A 210 -4.28 -6.32 -40.80
C ILE A 210 -4.94 -7.68 -41.08
N ASN A 211 -5.08 -8.56 -40.08
CA ASN A 211 -5.48 -9.95 -40.28
C ASN A 211 -6.47 -10.47 -39.24
N ASN A 212 -7.47 -11.26 -39.67
CA ASN A 212 -8.50 -11.91 -38.84
C ASN A 212 -7.93 -12.57 -37.57
N TYR A 213 -7.98 -11.87 -36.44
CA TYR A 213 -7.49 -12.35 -35.16
C TYR A 213 -8.64 -12.50 -34.15
N ARG A 214 -8.49 -13.44 -33.23
CA ARG A 214 -9.29 -13.49 -32.00
C ARG A 214 -8.32 -13.35 -30.84
N VAL A 215 -8.58 -12.37 -29.96
CA VAL A 215 -7.85 -12.26 -28.70
C VAL A 215 -8.45 -13.28 -27.74
N PHE A 216 -7.65 -14.24 -27.27
CA PHE A 216 -8.17 -15.32 -26.44
C PHE A 216 -7.99 -15.04 -24.94
N VAL A 217 -6.76 -14.79 -24.47
CA VAL A 217 -6.47 -14.64 -23.01
C VAL A 217 -5.21 -13.81 -22.77
N GLN A 218 -5.20 -12.97 -21.72
CA GLN A 218 -3.98 -12.37 -21.17
C GLN A 218 -3.44 -13.23 -20.02
N LEU A 219 -2.17 -13.64 -20.10
CA LEU A 219 -1.50 -14.44 -19.07
C LEU A 219 -0.98 -13.56 -17.93
N LYS A 220 -0.63 -14.17 -16.79
CA LYS A 220 -0.26 -13.48 -15.53
C LYS A 220 0.94 -12.51 -15.62
N ASN A 221 1.71 -12.53 -16.71
CA ASN A 221 2.95 -11.76 -16.86
C ASN A 221 2.86 -10.67 -17.96
N ASN A 222 1.70 -10.02 -18.13
CA ASN A 222 1.42 -9.07 -19.21
C ASN A 222 1.56 -9.63 -20.64
N LYS A 223 1.82 -10.93 -20.81
CA LYS A 223 1.81 -11.60 -22.12
C LYS A 223 0.38 -11.73 -22.63
N ILE A 224 0.18 -11.46 -23.91
CA ILE A 224 -1.12 -11.59 -24.56
C ILE A 224 -1.05 -12.81 -25.48
N LEU A 225 -1.97 -13.75 -25.29
CA LEU A 225 -2.16 -14.86 -26.20
C LEU A 225 -3.14 -14.43 -27.29
N MET A 226 -2.58 -14.20 -28.48
CA MET A 226 -3.35 -13.92 -29.69
C MET A 226 -3.30 -15.18 -30.57
N SER A 227 -4.46 -15.63 -31.06
CA SER A 227 -4.46 -16.61 -32.14
C SER A 227 -4.93 -15.92 -33.41
N SER A 228 -3.99 -15.87 -34.35
CA SER A 228 -4.18 -15.53 -35.75
C SER A 228 -3.88 -16.77 -36.58
N LYS A 229 -4.36 -16.78 -37.84
CA LYS A 229 -3.83 -17.73 -38.82
C LYS A 229 -2.38 -17.35 -39.09
N SER A 230 -1.43 -18.08 -38.51
CA SER A 230 0.03 -18.06 -38.78
C SER A 230 0.56 -16.77 -39.40
N PRO A 231 0.97 -15.78 -38.59
CA PRO A 231 1.45 -14.51 -39.13
C PRO A 231 2.75 -14.72 -39.93
N THR A 232 2.82 -14.08 -41.08
CA THR A 232 3.99 -14.01 -41.96
C THR A 232 5.07 -13.06 -41.43
N LYS A 233 4.68 -12.02 -40.68
CA LYS A 233 5.62 -11.02 -40.13
C LYS A 233 5.14 -10.44 -38.81
N VAL A 234 6.05 -10.23 -37.85
CA VAL A 234 5.78 -9.44 -36.64
C VAL A 234 6.91 -8.44 -36.40
N LEU A 235 6.55 -7.17 -36.20
CA LEU A 235 7.48 -6.05 -36.04
C LEU A 235 7.14 -5.24 -34.79
N GLU A 236 8.16 -4.74 -34.09
CA GLU A 236 8.03 -3.74 -33.03
C GLU A 236 8.71 -2.46 -33.50
N GLU A 237 7.96 -1.37 -33.62
CA GLU A 237 8.40 -0.17 -34.33
C GLU A 237 9.58 0.55 -33.65
N CYS A 238 9.80 0.32 -32.34
CA CYS A 238 10.95 0.86 -31.62
C CYS A 238 12.19 -0.04 -31.66
N SER A 239 12.05 -1.31 -32.02
CA SER A 239 13.15 -2.28 -32.05
C SER A 239 12.89 -3.32 -33.15
N ASN A 240 13.75 -3.37 -34.16
CA ASN A 240 13.71 -4.38 -35.24
C ASN A 240 13.94 -5.85 -34.78
N LYS A 241 13.82 -6.16 -33.49
CA LYS A 241 13.96 -7.51 -32.92
C LYS A 241 12.91 -7.74 -31.84
N ILE A 242 12.11 -8.79 -32.05
CA ILE A 242 11.27 -9.40 -31.03
C ILE A 242 11.65 -10.89 -30.92
N ILE A 243 11.58 -11.45 -29.71
CA ILE A 243 11.67 -12.90 -29.47
C ILE A 243 10.26 -13.47 -29.58
N HIS A 244 10.04 -14.40 -30.52
CA HIS A 244 8.76 -15.06 -30.72
C HIS A 244 8.86 -16.55 -30.41
N GLU A 245 7.85 -17.10 -29.75
CA GLU A 245 7.67 -18.55 -29.61
C GLU A 245 6.34 -18.95 -30.27
N LEU A 246 6.42 -19.86 -31.23
CA LEU A 246 5.29 -20.47 -31.90
C LEU A 246 4.74 -21.59 -31.03
N VAL A 247 3.45 -21.52 -30.68
CA VAL A 247 2.74 -22.59 -29.95
C VAL A 247 1.56 -23.01 -30.80
N VAL A 248 1.74 -24.10 -31.56
CA VAL A 248 0.71 -24.84 -32.34
C VAL A 248 -0.54 -24.01 -32.70
N GLY A 249 -0.47 -23.25 -33.81
CA GLY A 249 -1.60 -22.48 -34.34
C GLY A 249 -1.94 -21.18 -33.58
N SER A 250 -1.15 -20.83 -32.57
CA SER A 250 -1.25 -19.59 -31.79
C SER A 250 0.13 -18.94 -31.66
N MET A 251 0.15 -17.61 -31.48
CA MET A 251 1.39 -16.87 -31.31
C MET A 251 1.43 -16.24 -29.91
N LEU A 252 2.51 -16.50 -29.17
CA LEU A 252 2.77 -15.82 -27.92
C LEU A 252 3.61 -14.57 -28.20
N ILE A 253 3.02 -13.40 -27.96
CA ILE A 253 3.71 -12.11 -28.12
C ILE A 253 3.98 -11.53 -26.73
N SER A 254 5.24 -11.19 -26.50
CA SER A 254 5.68 -10.39 -25.36
C SER A 254 6.47 -9.19 -25.87
N SER A 255 6.03 -7.99 -25.51
CA SER A 255 6.82 -6.77 -25.66
C SER A 255 7.08 -6.21 -24.27
N ASP A 256 8.35 -5.92 -24.01
CA ASP A 256 8.82 -5.31 -22.76
C ASP A 256 8.86 -3.77 -22.86
N LYS A 257 8.40 -3.19 -23.98
CA LYS A 257 8.45 -1.76 -24.28
C LYS A 257 7.09 -1.21 -24.73
N LEU A 258 6.86 0.08 -24.53
CA LEU A 258 5.65 0.78 -24.97
C LEU A 258 5.78 1.14 -26.46
N CYS A 259 5.53 0.19 -27.35
CA CYS A 259 5.78 0.35 -28.79
C CYS A 259 4.66 -0.25 -29.65
N LYS A 260 4.48 0.29 -30.86
CA LYS A 260 3.55 -0.24 -31.85
C LYS A 260 4.03 -1.61 -32.33
N ILE A 261 3.15 -2.61 -32.26
CA ILE A 261 3.40 -3.95 -32.76
C ILE A 261 2.57 -4.14 -34.03
N ILE A 262 3.23 -4.54 -35.12
CA ILE A 262 2.59 -4.83 -36.41
C ILE A 262 2.62 -6.35 -36.60
N ILE A 263 1.47 -6.96 -36.87
CA ILE A 263 1.32 -8.39 -37.14
C ILE A 263 0.68 -8.52 -38.53
N ASP A 264 1.43 -9.09 -39.47
CA ASP A 264 1.03 -9.40 -40.85
C ASP A 264 0.79 -10.90 -41.01
#